data_AF-A0A1H8UEI0-F1
#
_entry.id   AF-A0A1H8UEI0-F1
#
_cell.length_a   1.000
_cell.length_b   1.000
_cell.length_c   1.000
_cell.angle_alpha   90.00
_cell.angle_beta   90.00
_cell.angle_gamma   90.00
#
_symmetry.space_group_name_H-M   'P 1'
#
loop_
_entity.id
_entity.type
_entity.pdbx_description
1 polymer ?
#
loop_
_entity_poly.entity_id
_entity_poly.type
_entity_poly.pdbx_seq_one_letter_code
_entity_poly.pdbx_strand_id
1 'polypeptide(L)'
;MGPAHQEANGRIAVCVVGDGDVVVQLLERLANMGVRVHATADTIDDYSVLERIGAVPHRFEDMPAVAAGIDLLISTSFSRPIGATVLARLPESAVVIDLAGPPGSVDFEVAQRLARRAIWEPPVDGRFDASWRSVADQIEKL
;
A
#
# COMPACT_ATOMS: atom_id res chain seq x y z
N MET A 1 -18.23 -17.67 16.73
CA MET A 1 -18.12 -17.97 15.29
C MET A 1 -17.80 -16.65 14.59
N GLY A 2 -16.53 -16.22 14.65
CA GLY A 2 -16.08 -15.01 13.94
C GLY A 2 -15.98 -15.31 12.44
N PRO A 3 -16.02 -14.28 11.57
CA PRO A 3 -15.86 -14.51 10.15
C PRO A 3 -14.48 -15.14 9.92
N ALA A 4 -14.46 -16.26 9.20
CA ALA A 4 -13.23 -16.85 8.71
C ALA A 4 -12.53 -15.77 7.87
N HIS A 5 -11.40 -15.29 8.35
CA HIS A 5 -10.52 -14.41 7.60
C HIS A 5 -10.18 -15.17 6.32
N GLN A 6 -10.79 -14.76 5.21
CA GLN A 6 -10.60 -15.40 3.93
C GLN A 6 -9.15 -15.13 3.54
N GLU A 7 -8.27 -16.10 3.80
CA GLU A 7 -6.87 -16.02 3.42
C GLU A 7 -6.81 -15.82 1.91
N ALA A 8 -6.62 -14.58 1.49
CA ALA A 8 -6.34 -14.26 0.11
C ALA A 8 -5.07 -15.04 -0.28
N ASN A 9 -5.27 -16.04 -1.13
CA ASN A 9 -4.29 -17.00 -1.63
C ASN A 9 -3.33 -16.37 -2.66
N GLY A 10 -3.20 -15.04 -2.66
CA GLY A 10 -2.26 -14.30 -3.49
C GLY A 10 -0.84 -14.50 -2.95
N ARG A 11 0.07 -14.94 -3.81
CA ARG A 11 1.51 -15.03 -3.49
C ARG A 11 2.12 -13.66 -3.19
N ILE A 12 1.62 -12.62 -3.87
CA ILE A 12 2.10 -11.24 -3.78
C ILE A 12 1.26 -10.49 -2.75
N ALA A 13 1.93 -9.83 -1.80
CA ALA A 13 1.31 -8.98 -0.80
C ALA A 13 1.51 -7.50 -1.14
N VAL A 14 0.40 -6.78 -1.29
CA VAL A 14 0.37 -5.34 -1.57
C VAL A 14 -0.21 -4.61 -0.37
N CYS A 15 0.47 -3.59 0.14
CA CYS A 15 -0.05 -2.74 1.21
C CYS A 15 -0.32 -1.32 0.71
N VAL A 16 -1.50 -0.78 1.02
CA VAL A 16 -1.83 0.63 0.76
C VAL A 16 -1.87 1.41 2.08
N VAL A 17 -1.06 2.46 2.18
CA VAL A 17 -1.08 3.41 3.28
C VAL A 17 -1.78 4.68 2.81
N GLY A 18 -3.00 4.88 3.31
CA GLY A 18 -3.73 6.12 3.13
C GLY A 18 -5.22 5.99 3.39
N ASP A 19 -5.91 7.09 3.12
CA ASP A 19 -7.30 7.35 3.50
C ASP A 19 -8.12 7.98 2.36
N GLY A 20 -9.44 7.78 2.42
CA GLY A 20 -10.42 8.39 1.50
C GLY A 20 -10.84 7.56 0.29
N ASP A 21 -11.79 8.11 -0.50
CA ASP A 21 -12.48 7.39 -1.57
C ASP A 21 -11.55 6.90 -2.70
N VAL A 22 -10.46 7.64 -2.97
CA VAL A 22 -9.46 7.24 -3.97
C VAL A 22 -8.75 5.95 -3.55
N VAL A 23 -8.49 5.78 -2.25
CA VAL A 23 -7.86 4.57 -1.71
C VAL A 23 -8.82 3.39 -1.83
N VAL A 24 -10.11 3.57 -1.56
CA VAL A 24 -11.13 2.51 -1.74
C VAL A 24 -11.14 2.00 -3.18
N GLN A 25 -11.13 2.90 -4.17
CA GLN A 25 -11.10 2.50 -5.59
C GLN A 25 -9.81 1.75 -5.96
N LEU A 26 -8.65 2.18 -5.42
CA LEU A 26 -7.39 1.47 -5.61
C LEU A 26 -7.47 0.05 -5.02
N LEU A 27 -7.99 -0.09 -3.80
CA LEU A 27 -8.12 -1.37 -3.12
C LEU A 27 -9.04 -2.34 -3.86
N GLU A 28 -10.16 -1.86 -4.39
CA GLU A 28 -11.06 -2.67 -5.24
C GLU A 28 -10.35 -3.16 -6.51
N ARG A 29 -9.56 -2.31 -7.17
CA ARG A 29 -8.78 -2.71 -8.35
C ARG A 29 -7.72 -3.77 -7.98
N LEU A 30 -7.03 -3.60 -6.86
CA LEU A 30 -6.02 -4.56 -6.36
C LEU A 30 -6.66 -5.90 -5.98
N ALA A 31 -7.78 -5.89 -5.27
CA ALA A 31 -8.48 -7.12 -4.88
C ALA A 31 -8.88 -7.96 -6.11
N ASN A 32 -9.28 -7.30 -7.20
CA ASN A 32 -9.59 -7.97 -8.47
C ASN A 32 -8.37 -8.56 -9.20
N MET A 33 -7.14 -8.18 -8.84
CA MET A 33 -5.92 -8.78 -9.38
C MET A 33 -5.53 -10.09 -8.68
N GLY A 34 -6.22 -10.49 -7.61
CA GLY A 34 -5.93 -11.72 -6.87
C GLY A 34 -4.66 -11.66 -6.00
N VAL A 35 -4.15 -10.45 -5.73
CA VAL A 35 -3.08 -10.23 -4.74
C VAL A 35 -3.64 -10.22 -3.32
N ARG A 36 -2.79 -10.45 -2.32
CA ARG A 36 -3.16 -10.23 -0.92
C ARG A 36 -3.08 -8.75 -0.61
N VAL A 37 -4.23 -8.13 -0.34
CA VAL A 37 -4.32 -6.69 -0.09
C VAL A 37 -4.28 -6.42 1.42
N HIS A 38 -3.37 -5.56 1.84
CA HIS A 38 -3.28 -4.96 3.17
C HIS A 38 -3.57 -3.46 3.05
N ALA A 39 -4.20 -2.86 4.06
CA ALA A 39 -4.41 -1.42 4.05
C ALA A 39 -4.47 -0.82 5.45
N THR A 40 -4.11 0.45 5.58
CA THR A 40 -4.25 1.19 6.84
C THR A 40 -5.68 1.63 7.07
N ALA A 41 -6.14 1.57 8.31
CA ALA A 41 -7.44 2.05 8.75
C ALA A 41 -7.36 2.69 10.14
N ASP A 42 -8.19 3.71 10.37
CA ASP A 42 -8.21 4.49 11.60
C ASP A 42 -9.52 4.37 12.36
N THR A 43 -10.62 4.27 11.62
CA THR A 43 -11.97 4.25 12.16
C THR A 43 -12.60 2.87 11.99
N ILE A 44 -13.60 2.55 12.81
CA ILE A 44 -14.34 1.29 12.71
C ILE A 44 -14.99 1.14 11.31
N ASP A 45 -15.40 2.27 10.72
CA ASP A 45 -15.98 2.30 9.37
C ASP A 45 -14.94 1.92 8.31
N ASP A 46 -13.69 2.42 8.43
CA ASP A 46 -12.58 2.01 7.56
C ASP A 46 -12.35 0.50 7.62
N TYR A 47 -12.27 -0.07 8.83
CA TYR A 47 -12.11 -1.52 9.01
C TYR A 47 -13.22 -2.29 8.31
N SER A 48 -14.48 -1.86 8.49
CA SER A 48 -15.64 -2.51 7.89
C SER A 48 -15.61 -2.45 6.35
N VAL A 49 -15.15 -1.32 5.78
CA VAL A 49 -14.99 -1.16 4.33
C VAL A 49 -13.88 -2.06 3.80
N LEU A 50 -12.72 -2.10 4.47
CA LEU A 50 -11.58 -2.93 4.06
C LEU A 50 -11.91 -4.42 4.11
N GLU A 51 -12.55 -4.88 5.18
CA GLU A 51 -12.99 -6.27 5.31
C GLU A 51 -13.98 -6.66 4.20
N ARG A 52 -14.91 -5.77 3.83
CA ARG A 52 -15.87 -6.01 2.75
C ARG A 52 -15.19 -6.16 1.38
N ILE A 53 -14.09 -5.44 1.16
CA ILE A 53 -13.27 -5.53 -0.07
C ILE A 53 -12.42 -6.82 -0.06
N GLY A 54 -12.26 -7.48 1.10
CA GLY A 54 -11.37 -8.61 1.28
C GLY A 54 -9.92 -8.21 1.55
N ALA A 55 -9.68 -6.96 1.94
CA ALA A 55 -8.38 -6.49 2.39
C ALA A 55 -8.18 -6.77 3.89
N VAL A 56 -6.92 -6.88 4.31
CA VAL A 56 -6.53 -7.01 5.71
C VAL A 56 -6.27 -5.62 6.29
N PRO A 57 -7.11 -5.11 7.21
CA PRO A 57 -6.92 -3.80 7.82
C PRO A 57 -5.81 -3.81 8.88
N HIS A 58 -5.05 -2.71 8.96
CA HIS A 58 -4.01 -2.49 9.97
C HIS A 58 -4.09 -1.07 10.51
N ARG A 59 -3.68 -0.86 11.76
CA ARG A 59 -3.34 0.50 12.18
C ARG A 59 -2.00 0.90 11.60
N PHE A 60 -1.77 2.20 11.40
CA PHE A 60 -0.49 2.65 10.88
C PHE A 60 0.67 2.32 11.83
N GLU A 61 0.42 2.32 13.13
CA GLU A 61 1.43 2.00 14.16
C GLU A 61 1.93 0.55 14.05
N ASP A 62 1.13 -0.36 13.47
CA ASP A 62 1.48 -1.75 13.27
C ASP A 62 2.29 -1.98 11.98
N MET A 63 2.37 -0.98 11.09
CA MET A 63 3.06 -1.08 9.80
C MET A 63 4.51 -1.56 9.89
N PRO A 64 5.32 -1.21 10.90
CA PRO A 64 6.64 -1.80 11.06
C PRO A 64 6.59 -3.33 11.10
N ALA A 65 5.66 -3.93 11.84
CA ALA A 65 5.54 -5.39 11.90
C ALA A 65 5.04 -5.99 10.59
N VAL A 66 4.07 -5.33 9.94
CA VAL A 66 3.46 -5.80 8.70
C VAL A 66 4.43 -5.72 7.51
N ALA A 67 5.27 -4.68 7.47
CA ALA A 67 6.16 -4.37 6.35
C ALA A 67 7.07 -5.53 5.92
N ALA A 68 7.48 -6.40 6.84
CA ALA A 68 8.35 -7.53 6.55
C ALA A 68 7.76 -8.56 5.56
N GLY A 69 6.44 -8.58 5.40
CA GLY A 69 5.73 -9.48 4.49
C GLY A 69 5.14 -8.80 3.27
N ILE A 70 5.51 -7.54 2.97
CA ILE A 70 4.94 -6.75 1.87
C ILE A 70 5.91 -6.69 0.69
N ASP A 71 5.43 -7.08 -0.49
CA ASP A 71 6.19 -7.04 -1.74
C ASP A 71 6.06 -5.67 -2.44
N LEU A 72 4.90 -5.03 -2.29
CA LEU A 72 4.62 -3.70 -2.84
C LEU A 72 3.92 -2.83 -1.81
N LEU A 73 4.54 -1.71 -1.43
CA LEU A 73 3.93 -0.70 -0.57
C LEU A 73 3.54 0.53 -1.40
N ILE A 74 2.27 0.90 -1.37
CA ILE A 74 1.73 2.07 -2.04
C ILE A 74 1.35 3.10 -0.98
N SER A 75 1.92 4.30 -1.06
CA SER A 75 1.59 5.40 -0.15
C SER A 75 0.81 6.48 -0.89
N THR A 76 -0.25 6.98 -0.27
CA THR A 76 -1.07 8.07 -0.81
C THR A 76 -1.28 9.21 0.19
N SER A 77 -0.80 9.08 1.44
CA SER A 77 -1.22 9.93 2.56
C SER A 77 -0.11 10.79 3.13
N PHE A 78 -0.36 12.09 3.25
CA PHE A 78 0.56 13.04 3.88
C PHE A 78 0.57 12.94 5.41
N SER A 79 -0.51 12.41 6.02
CA SER A 79 -0.61 12.29 7.48
C SER A 79 0.19 11.10 8.02
N ARG A 80 0.52 10.14 7.16
CA ARG A 80 1.23 8.89 7.48
C ARG A 80 2.47 8.71 6.61
N PRO A 81 3.49 9.56 6.79
CA PRO A 81 4.69 9.47 5.96
C PRO A 81 5.43 8.15 6.18
N ILE A 82 5.87 7.54 5.09
CA ILE A 82 6.64 6.29 5.10
C ILE A 82 8.11 6.63 5.37
N GLY A 83 8.49 6.53 6.64
CA GLY A 83 9.84 6.81 7.12
C GLY A 83 10.68 5.55 7.40
N ALA A 84 11.83 5.77 8.04
CA ALA A 84 12.85 4.75 8.31
C ALA A 84 12.32 3.47 9.00
N THR A 85 11.36 3.61 9.91
CA THR A 85 10.83 2.49 10.71
C THR A 85 10.12 1.44 9.85
N VAL A 86 9.38 1.88 8.84
CA VAL A 86 8.70 1.01 7.87
C VAL A 86 9.69 0.57 6.79
N LEU A 87 10.43 1.52 6.20
CA LEU A 87 11.37 1.25 5.10
C LEU A 87 12.46 0.23 5.46
N ALA A 88 12.98 0.27 6.69
CA ALA A 88 14.02 -0.66 7.13
C ALA A 88 13.52 -2.11 7.21
N ARG A 89 12.21 -2.31 7.40
CA ARG A 89 11.60 -3.63 7.59
C ARG A 89 11.04 -4.24 6.32
N LEU A 90 10.87 -3.45 5.26
CA LEU A 90 10.51 -3.98 3.95
C LEU A 90 11.57 -4.98 3.45
N PRO A 91 11.16 -6.04 2.73
CA PRO A 91 12.09 -6.88 1.98
C PRO A 91 12.99 -6.08 1.02
N GLU A 92 14.18 -6.60 0.71
CA GLU A 92 15.07 -6.00 -0.31
C GLU A 92 14.48 -6.00 -1.71
N SER A 93 13.67 -7.00 -2.02
CA SER A 93 12.93 -7.08 -3.28
C SER A 93 11.70 -6.18 -3.33
N ALA A 94 11.28 -5.61 -2.20
CA ALA A 94 10.04 -4.85 -2.15
C ALA A 94 10.16 -3.52 -2.90
N VAL A 95 9.06 -3.13 -3.53
CA VAL A 95 8.93 -1.85 -4.22
C VAL A 95 8.04 -0.92 -3.42
N VAL A 96 8.41 0.35 -3.34
CA VAL A 96 7.58 1.42 -2.78
C VAL A 96 7.13 2.34 -3.91
N ILE A 97 5.83 2.60 -4.00
CA ILE A 97 5.25 3.59 -4.91
C ILE A 97 4.57 4.69 -4.10
N ASP A 98 5.00 5.93 -4.31
CA ASP A 98 4.39 7.10 -3.70
C ASP A 98 3.50 7.79 -4.74
N LEU A 99 2.19 7.75 -4.49
CA LEU A 99 1.16 8.39 -5.31
C LEU A 99 0.75 9.75 -4.73
N ALA A 100 1.29 10.15 -3.58
CA ALA A 100 1.00 11.46 -3.01
C ALA A 100 1.58 12.56 -3.93
N GLY A 101 0.81 13.63 -4.13
CA GLY A 101 1.29 14.82 -4.84
C GLY A 101 2.51 15.46 -4.17
N PRO A 102 3.16 16.46 -4.78
CA PRO A 102 4.30 17.14 -4.17
C PRO A 102 3.96 17.61 -2.75
N PRO A 103 4.81 17.35 -1.73
CA PRO A 103 6.20 16.86 -1.81
C PRO A 103 6.39 15.33 -1.85
N GLY A 104 5.32 14.53 -1.90
CA GLY A 104 5.33 13.10 -1.66
C GLY A 104 5.06 12.76 -0.18
N SER A 105 4.91 11.49 0.10
CA SER A 105 4.68 10.90 1.42
C SER A 105 5.76 9.91 1.86
N VAL A 106 6.72 9.58 1.00
CA VAL A 106 7.83 8.67 1.32
C VAL A 106 9.12 9.43 1.58
N ASP A 107 9.89 9.02 2.59
CA ASP A 107 11.25 9.52 2.80
C ASP A 107 12.21 8.87 1.79
N PHE A 108 12.33 9.48 0.61
CA PHE A 108 13.17 8.99 -0.48
C PHE A 108 14.67 8.98 -0.15
N GLU A 109 15.13 9.91 0.69
CA GLU A 109 16.53 9.94 1.12
C GLU A 109 16.85 8.71 1.97
N VAL A 110 15.98 8.40 2.93
CA VAL A 110 16.12 7.20 3.76
C VAL A 110 15.94 5.93 2.93
N ALA A 111 14.98 5.89 2.00
CA ALA A 111 14.80 4.75 1.12
C ALA A 111 16.08 4.46 0.33
N GLN A 112 16.70 5.50 -0.24
CA GLN A 112 17.98 5.37 -0.95
C GLN A 112 19.11 4.87 -0.03
N ARG A 113 19.23 5.43 1.18
CA ARG A 113 20.26 5.01 2.16
C ARG A 113 20.11 3.56 2.60
N LEU A 114 18.87 3.05 2.64
CA LEU A 114 18.54 1.66 2.96
C LEU A 114 18.53 0.73 1.73
N ALA A 115 18.93 1.23 0.56
CA ALA A 115 18.89 0.51 -0.72
C ALA A 115 17.48 -0.05 -1.06
N ARG A 116 16.42 0.66 -0.65
CA ARG A 116 15.03 0.33 -0.99
C ARG A 116 14.64 1.02 -2.29
N ARG A 117 13.95 0.29 -3.16
CA ARG A 117 13.45 0.84 -4.42
C ARG A 117 12.16 1.63 -4.15
N ALA A 118 12.25 2.95 -4.21
CA ALA A 118 11.11 3.86 -4.11
C ALA A 118 10.91 4.63 -5.41
N ILE A 119 9.65 4.76 -5.83
CA ILE A 119 9.23 5.41 -7.07
C ILE A 119 8.18 6.47 -6.73
N TRP A 120 8.32 7.69 -7.25
CA TRP A 120 7.32 8.73 -7.11
C TRP A 120 6.48 8.86 -8.39
N GLU A 121 5.19 8.59 -8.30
CA GLU A 121 4.27 8.57 -9.44
C GLU A 121 2.88 9.15 -9.09
N PRO A 122 2.82 10.45 -8.74
CA PRO A 122 1.55 11.08 -8.41
C PRO A 122 0.60 11.10 -9.63
N PRO A 123 -0.72 10.99 -9.42
CA PRO A 123 -1.69 11.11 -10.49
C PRO A 123 -1.54 12.45 -11.24
N VAL A 124 -1.46 12.38 -12.56
CA VAL A 124 -1.38 13.57 -13.42
C VAL A 124 -2.80 14.11 -13.64
N ASP A 125 -3.02 15.39 -13.36
CA ASP A 125 -4.33 16.07 -13.45
C ASP A 125 -5.45 15.36 -12.66
N GLY A 126 -5.12 14.66 -11.57
CA GLY A 126 -6.08 13.87 -10.80
C GLY A 126 -6.56 12.59 -11.51
N ARG A 127 -6.00 12.24 -12.67
CA ARG A 127 -6.34 11.00 -13.38
C ARG A 127 -5.51 9.84 -12.86
N PHE A 128 -6.17 8.94 -12.13
CA PHE A 128 -5.54 7.78 -11.50
C PHE A 128 -5.07 6.70 -12.49
N ASP A 129 -5.58 6.67 -13.73
CA ASP A 129 -5.34 5.56 -14.66
C ASP A 129 -3.87 5.39 -15.09
N ALA A 130 -3.09 6.47 -15.15
CA ALA A 130 -1.67 6.38 -15.48
C ALA A 130 -0.88 5.74 -14.34
N SER A 131 -1.10 6.22 -13.10
CA SER A 131 -0.51 5.64 -11.89
C SER A 131 -0.94 4.19 -11.69
N TRP A 132 -2.20 3.85 -12.01
CA TRP A 132 -2.70 2.48 -11.94
C TRP A 132 -1.93 1.53 -12.88
N ARG A 133 -1.61 1.95 -14.10
CA ARG A 133 -0.82 1.11 -15.03
C ARG A 133 0.54 0.76 -14.44
N SER A 134 1.23 1.72 -13.84
CA SER A 134 2.53 1.45 -13.21
C SER A 134 2.41 0.50 -12.01
N VAL A 135 1.37 0.68 -11.18
CA VAL A 135 1.06 -0.24 -10.07
C VAL A 135 0.85 -1.67 -10.60
N ALA A 136 0.00 -1.84 -11.61
CA ALA A 136 -0.25 -3.14 -12.23
C ALA A 136 1.02 -3.75 -12.83
N ASP A 137 1.80 -2.96 -13.57
CA ASP A 137 3.08 -3.38 -14.15
C ASP A 137 4.11 -3.81 -13.11
N GLN A 138 4.12 -3.22 -11.90
CA GLN A 138 5.00 -3.68 -10.83
C GLN A 138 4.53 -5.02 -10.27
N ILE A 139 3.22 -5.20 -10.07
CA ILE A 139 2.65 -6.45 -9.57
C ILE A 139 2.95 -7.61 -10.54
N GLU A 140 2.87 -7.39 -11.85
CA GLU A 140 3.20 -8.41 -12.84
C GLU A 140 4.69 -8.81 -12.86
N LYS A 141 5.58 -7.99 -12.31
CA LYS A 141 7.03 -8.23 -12.26
C LYS A 141 7.51 -8.90 -10.97
N LEU A 142 6.63 -9.03 -9.96
CA LEU A 142 6.90 -9.65 -8.66
C LEU A 142 6.64 -11.16 -8.70
#